data_AF-A0A1C7GTV4-F1
#
_entry.id   AF-A0A1C7GTV4-F1
#
_cell.length_a   1.000
_cell.length_b   1.000
_cell.length_c   1.000
_cell.angle_alpha   90.00
_cell.angle_beta   90.00
_cell.angle_gamma   90.00
#
_symmetry.space_group_name_H-M   'P 1'
#
loop_
_entity.id
_entity.type
_entity.pdbx_description
1 polymer ?
#
loop_
_entity_poly.entity_id
_entity_poly.type
_entity_poly.pdbx_seq_one_letter_code
_entity_poly.pdbx_strand_id
1 'polypeptide(L)'
;MKLPIVSVLRARAQFAASQLCHFCEESPLFAEVVYKTRRTLSDCCAEVMKGTGNCVSDIDVYRGIVRAYFPNADVRFLMDIEINGAAPSEEEMAKLPEKPAPKVSAKKAAPAPAPKPAPAKPESIQLSLF
;
A
#
# COMPACT_ATOMS: atom_id res chain seq x y z
N MET A 1 3.34 -18.82 11.69
CA MET A 1 2.28 -18.40 12.63
C MET A 1 1.04 -18.00 11.81
N LYS A 2 -0.06 -18.74 11.89
CA LYS A 2 -1.35 -18.30 11.31
C LYS A 2 -2.04 -17.44 12.36
N LEU A 3 -2.19 -16.14 12.10
CA LEU A 3 -3.05 -15.32 12.95
C LEU A 3 -4.50 -15.82 12.83
N PRO A 4 -5.27 -15.84 13.92
CA PRO A 4 -6.68 -16.22 13.87
C PRO A 4 -7.44 -15.31 12.90
N ILE A 5 -8.32 -15.89 12.09
CA ILE A 5 -9.17 -15.15 11.14
C ILE A 5 -9.94 -14.02 11.85
N VAL A 6 -10.36 -14.26 13.11
CA VAL A 6 -11.03 -13.28 13.97
C VAL A 6 -10.14 -12.08 14.32
N SER A 7 -8.85 -12.30 14.54
CA SER A 7 -7.89 -11.22 14.84
C SER A 7 -7.64 -10.33 13.63
N VAL A 8 -7.56 -10.94 12.44
CA VAL A 8 -7.40 -10.21 11.17
C VAL A 8 -8.66 -9.39 10.85
N LEU A 9 -9.85 -9.96 11.04
CA LEU A 9 -11.12 -9.25 10.88
C LEU A 9 -11.25 -8.07 11.84
N ARG A 10 -10.87 -8.24 13.12
CA ARG A 10 -10.93 -7.18 14.13
C ARG A 10 -9.99 -6.02 13.81
N ALA A 11 -8.75 -6.31 13.43
CA ALA A 11 -7.78 -5.28 13.07
C ALA A 11 -8.24 -4.47 11.84
N ARG A 12 -8.83 -5.15 10.85
CA ARG A 12 -9.40 -4.50 9.66
C ARG A 12 -10.62 -3.64 9.98
N ALA A 13 -11.50 -4.09 10.87
CA ALA A 13 -12.65 -3.32 11.32
C ALA A 13 -12.23 -2.05 12.09
N GLN A 14 -11.18 -2.14 12.91
CA GLN A 14 -10.62 -0.97 13.60
C GLN A 14 -10.05 0.04 12.61
N PHE A 15 -9.30 -0.43 11.61
CA PHE A 15 -8.76 0.45 10.58
C PHE A 15 -9.88 1.11 9.75
N ALA A 16 -10.88 0.34 9.31
CA ALA A 16 -12.01 0.88 8.56
C ALA A 16 -12.81 1.90 9.38
N ALA A 17 -13.02 1.66 10.67
CA ALA A 17 -13.67 2.60 11.57
C ALA A 17 -12.86 3.90 11.73
N SER A 18 -11.55 3.78 11.95
CA SER A 18 -10.66 4.94 12.09
C SER A 18 -10.70 5.81 10.83
N GLN A 19 -10.66 5.18 9.65
CA GLN A 19 -10.66 5.96 8.42
C GLN A 19 -12.03 6.50 8.03
N LEU A 20 -13.11 5.79 8.40
CA LEU A 20 -14.45 6.33 8.28
C LEU A 20 -14.60 7.64 9.07
N CYS A 21 -14.05 7.70 10.29
CA CYS A 21 -14.03 8.94 11.08
C CYS A 21 -13.27 10.06 10.36
N HIS A 22 -12.07 9.76 9.83
CA HIS A 22 -11.26 10.73 9.09
C HIS A 22 -12.02 11.33 7.89
N PHE A 23 -12.69 10.50 7.08
CA PHE A 23 -13.46 11.00 5.94
C PHE A 23 -14.66 11.85 6.35
N CYS A 24 -15.29 11.54 7.49
CA CYS A 24 -16.33 12.39 8.07
C CYS A 24 -15.78 13.76 8.51
N GLU A 25 -14.57 13.80 9.05
CA GLU A 25 -13.91 15.05 9.46
C GLU A 25 -13.50 15.90 8.25
N GLU A 26 -13.04 15.29 7.16
CA GLU A 26 -12.62 16.00 5.95
C GLU A 26 -13.79 16.47 5.07
N SER A 27 -14.94 15.79 5.12
CA SER A 27 -16.07 16.08 4.22
C SER A 27 -17.40 16.10 4.97
N PRO A 28 -18.00 17.29 5.17
CA PRO A 28 -19.33 17.43 5.76
C PRO A 28 -20.41 16.66 4.99
N LEU A 29 -20.31 16.61 3.66
CA LEU A 29 -21.22 15.84 2.82
C LEU A 29 -21.10 14.34 3.09
N PHE A 30 -19.87 13.84 3.27
CA PHE A 30 -19.64 12.45 3.60
C PHE A 30 -20.20 12.12 5.00
N ALA A 31 -19.90 12.97 6.00
CA ALA A 31 -20.43 12.83 7.35
C ALA A 31 -21.97 12.81 7.38
N GLU A 32 -22.64 13.66 6.59
CA GLU A 32 -24.09 13.69 6.48
C GLU A 32 -24.65 12.37 5.96
N VAL A 33 -24.05 11.78 4.92
CA VAL A 33 -24.48 10.49 4.37
C VAL A 33 -24.24 9.35 5.38
N VAL A 34 -23.11 9.36 6.08
CA VAL A 34 -22.80 8.39 7.14
C VAL A 34 -23.81 8.51 8.30
N TYR A 35 -24.21 9.72 8.68
CA TYR A 35 -25.19 9.93 9.74
C TYR A 35 -26.62 9.51 9.35
N LYS A 36 -27.03 9.79 8.11
CA LYS A 36 -28.40 9.53 7.63
C LYS A 36 -28.64 8.10 7.18
N THR A 37 -27.59 7.34 6.87
CA THR A 37 -27.73 5.97 6.38
C THR A 37 -28.13 5.00 7.49
N ARG A 38 -28.79 3.89 7.10
CA ARG A 38 -29.04 2.75 7.99
C ARG A 38 -27.90 1.73 7.99
N ARG A 39 -26.89 1.92 7.16
CA ARG A 39 -25.74 1.01 7.05
C ARG A 39 -24.92 1.03 8.33
N THR A 40 -24.51 -0.15 8.74
CA THR A 40 -23.62 -0.36 9.88
C THR A 40 -22.16 -0.36 9.44
N LEU A 41 -21.26 -0.26 10.40
CA LEU A 41 -19.83 -0.50 10.15
C LEU A 41 -19.57 -1.91 9.59
N SER A 42 -20.41 -2.90 9.94
CA SER A 42 -20.31 -4.25 9.39
C SER A 42 -20.62 -4.28 7.90
N ASP A 43 -21.63 -3.51 7.45
CA ASP A 43 -21.96 -3.40 6.02
C ASP A 43 -20.82 -2.72 5.24
N CYS A 44 -20.20 -1.70 5.83
CA CYS A 44 -19.00 -1.07 5.29
C CYS A 44 -17.84 -2.08 5.16
N CYS A 45 -17.57 -2.85 6.22
CA CYS A 45 -16.52 -3.88 6.18
C CYS A 45 -16.81 -4.98 5.15
N ALA A 46 -18.09 -5.33 4.94
CA ALA A 46 -18.47 -6.30 3.91
C ALA A 46 -18.17 -5.77 2.50
N GLU A 47 -18.43 -4.48 2.23
CA GLU A 47 -18.09 -3.86 0.94
C GLU A 47 -16.57 -3.77 0.74
N VAL A 48 -15.81 -3.41 1.78
CA VAL A 48 -14.33 -3.42 1.78
C VAL A 48 -13.74 -4.80 1.48
N MET A 49 -14.40 -5.86 1.94
CA MET A 49 -13.91 -7.23 1.81
C MET A 49 -14.42 -7.92 0.53
N LYS A 50 -15.23 -7.23 -0.28
CA LYS A 50 -15.85 -7.80 -1.46
C LYS A 50 -14.81 -8.04 -2.56
N GLY A 51 -14.72 -9.29 -3.02
CA GLY A 51 -13.73 -9.70 -4.04
C GLY A 51 -12.31 -9.87 -3.48
N THR A 52 -12.13 -9.67 -2.18
CA THR A 52 -10.84 -9.77 -1.50
C THR A 52 -10.53 -11.21 -1.13
N GLY A 53 -9.34 -11.69 -1.47
CA GLY A 53 -8.84 -13.02 -1.08
C GLY A 53 -8.21 -13.01 0.31
N ASN A 54 -6.98 -13.54 0.41
CA ASN A 54 -6.25 -13.59 1.68
C ASN A 54 -5.62 -12.24 2.07
N CYS A 55 -5.46 -11.33 1.12
CA CYS A 55 -4.84 -10.02 1.26
C CYS A 55 -5.73 -8.93 0.65
N VAL A 56 -5.62 -7.72 1.20
CA VAL A 56 -6.27 -6.49 0.73
C VAL A 56 -5.21 -5.40 0.75
N SER A 57 -5.18 -4.55 -0.27
CA SER A 57 -4.32 -3.37 -0.27
C SER A 57 -4.98 -2.22 0.49
N ASP A 58 -4.20 -1.28 1.02
CA ASP A 58 -4.77 -0.12 1.73
C ASP A 58 -5.67 0.72 0.80
N ILE A 59 -5.28 0.87 -0.47
CA ILE A 59 -6.09 1.56 -1.50
C ILE A 59 -7.47 0.92 -1.68
N ASP A 60 -7.54 -0.42 -1.71
CA ASP A 60 -8.83 -1.12 -1.83
C ASP A 60 -9.69 -0.92 -0.59
N VAL A 61 -9.06 -0.84 0.59
CA VAL A 61 -9.80 -0.52 1.82
C VAL A 61 -10.38 0.89 1.73
N TYR A 62 -9.59 1.89 1.34
CA TYR A 62 -10.09 3.26 1.19
C TYR A 62 -11.22 3.35 0.17
N ARG A 63 -11.05 2.73 -1.00
CA ARG A 63 -12.07 2.65 -2.06
C ARG A 63 -13.34 1.96 -1.56
N GLY A 64 -13.20 0.86 -0.82
CA GLY A 64 -14.32 0.13 -0.23
C GLY A 64 -15.11 0.97 0.78
N ILE A 65 -14.41 1.72 1.64
CA ILE A 65 -15.05 2.61 2.62
C ILE A 65 -15.86 3.68 1.90
N VAL A 66 -15.28 4.42 0.93
CA VAL A 66 -16.04 5.48 0.25
C VAL A 66 -17.19 4.92 -0.58
N ARG A 67 -17.00 3.75 -1.23
CA ARG A 67 -18.05 3.10 -2.04
C ARG A 67 -19.20 2.54 -1.22
N ALA A 68 -18.97 2.19 0.05
CA ALA A 68 -20.03 1.77 0.96
C ALA A 68 -21.09 2.85 1.20
N TYR A 69 -20.74 4.13 1.04
CA TYR A 69 -21.63 5.28 1.24
C TYR A 69 -21.94 6.02 -0.07
N PHE A 70 -21.00 6.05 -1.01
CA PHE A 70 -21.14 6.66 -2.34
C PHE A 70 -20.72 5.65 -3.41
N PRO A 71 -21.65 4.87 -3.99
CA PRO A 71 -21.32 3.76 -4.90
C PRO A 71 -20.43 4.13 -6.09
N ASN A 72 -20.51 5.39 -6.55
CA ASN A 72 -19.75 5.91 -7.68
C ASN A 72 -18.48 6.68 -7.26
N ALA A 73 -18.15 6.70 -5.96
CA ALA A 73 -16.95 7.38 -5.48
C ALA A 73 -15.68 6.58 -5.75
N ASP A 74 -14.58 7.31 -5.84
CA ASP A 74 -13.25 6.76 -6.01
C ASP A 74 -12.26 7.50 -5.12
N VAL A 75 -11.13 6.84 -4.85
CA VAL A 75 -10.03 7.40 -4.05
C VAL A 75 -8.84 7.61 -4.96
N ARG A 76 -8.27 8.82 -4.89
CA ARG A 76 -7.06 9.19 -5.63
C ARG A 76 -5.97 9.60 -4.65
N PHE A 77 -4.79 9.04 -4.82
CA PHE A 77 -3.59 9.46 -4.13
C PHE A 77 -2.77 10.31 -5.09
N LEU A 78 -2.45 11.53 -4.66
CA LEU A 78 -1.46 12.36 -5.32
C LEU A 78 -0.16 12.21 -4.54
N MET A 79 0.89 11.75 -5.21
CA MET A 79 2.20 11.59 -4.62
C MET A 79 3.21 12.25 -5.55
N ASP A 80 3.85 13.29 -5.05
CA ASP A 80 4.91 14.02 -5.76
C ASP A 80 6.27 13.55 -5.24
N ILE A 81 7.17 13.21 -6.17
CA ILE A 81 8.55 12.83 -5.84
C ILE A 81 9.46 13.97 -6.27
N GLU A 82 10.02 14.65 -5.28
CA GLU A 82 11.04 15.67 -5.51
C GLU A 82 12.43 15.02 -5.42
N ILE A 83 13.12 14.91 -6.56
CA ILE A 83 14.50 14.40 -6.61
C ILE A 83 15.43 15.61 -6.56
N ASN A 84 16.08 15.77 -5.41
CA ASN A 84 17.09 16.80 -5.20
C ASN A 84 18.49 16.22 -5.44
N GLY A 85 19.27 16.84 -6.32
CA GLY A 85 20.66 16.45 -6.62
C GLY A 85 20.87 15.75 -7.96
N ALA A 86 22.12 15.33 -8.22
CA ALA A 86 22.47 14.58 -9.43
C ALA A 86 22.06 13.11 -9.30
N ALA A 87 21.86 12.45 -10.44
CA ALA A 87 21.67 11.01 -10.47
C ALA A 87 22.86 10.30 -9.77
N PRO A 88 22.61 9.23 -9.01
CA PRO A 88 23.67 8.47 -8.36
C PRO A 88 24.66 7.92 -9.41
N SER A 89 25.93 7.83 -9.02
CA SER A 89 26.98 7.26 -9.87
C SER A 89 26.75 5.78 -10.15
N GLU A 90 27.33 5.26 -11.25
CA GLU A 90 27.25 3.83 -11.57
C GLU A 90 27.77 2.94 -10.43
N GLU A 91 28.81 3.39 -9.71
CA GLU A 91 29.35 2.70 -8.54
C GLU A 91 28.37 2.66 -7.36
N GLU A 92 27.58 3.73 -7.16
CA GLU A 92 26.55 3.80 -6.12
C GLU A 92 25.33 2.95 -6.45
N MET A 93 24.90 2.94 -7.71
CA MET A 93 23.82 2.06 -8.17
C MET A 93 24.21 0.58 -8.15
N ALA A 94 25.50 0.27 -8.31
CA ALA A 94 26.03 -1.09 -8.22
C ALA A 94 26.17 -1.61 -6.78
N LYS A 95 26.12 -0.73 -5.76
CA LYS A 95 26.09 -1.16 -4.36
C LYS A 95 24.74 -1.82 -4.10
N LEU A 96 24.78 -3.13 -3.87
CA LEU A 96 23.62 -3.85 -3.35
C LEU A 96 23.25 -3.27 -1.99
N PRO A 97 21.95 -3.07 -1.69
CA PRO A 97 21.52 -2.65 -0.37
C PRO A 97 22.11 -3.62 0.65
N GLU A 98 22.80 -3.09 1.66
CA GLU A 98 23.31 -3.90 2.76
C GLU A 98 22.11 -4.57 3.42
N LYS A 99 21.98 -5.88 3.20
CA LYS A 99 21.00 -6.69 3.90
C LYS A 99 21.35 -6.53 5.39
N PRO A 100 20.43 -6.07 6.26
CA PRO A 100 20.69 -5.96 7.68
C PRO A 100 21.31 -7.28 8.14
N ALA A 101 22.55 -7.24 8.61
CA ALA A 101 23.29 -8.46 8.89
C ALA A 101 22.48 -9.28 9.91
N PRO A 102 22.05 -10.51 9.60
CA PRO A 102 21.75 -11.44 10.66
C PRO A 102 23.04 -11.57 11.46
N LYS A 103 23.01 -11.32 12.77
CA LYS A 103 24.17 -11.57 13.65
C LYS A 103 24.59 -13.02 13.48
N VAL A 104 25.58 -13.30 12.63
CA VAL A 104 26.15 -14.63 12.48
C VAL A 104 27.65 -14.51 12.31
N SER A 105 28.34 -15.14 13.25
CA SER A 105 29.78 -15.32 13.36
C SER A 105 30.41 -15.99 12.13
N ALA A 106 31.42 -15.29 11.56
CA ALA A 106 32.66 -15.76 10.90
C ALA A 106 32.60 -16.83 9.78
N LYS A 107 32.94 -16.45 8.52
CA LYS A 107 34.19 -16.72 7.73
C LYS A 107 33.91 -17.68 6.55
N LYS A 108 34.46 -17.65 5.31
CA LYS A 108 35.43 -16.79 4.56
C LYS A 108 35.45 -17.25 3.06
N ALA A 109 35.75 -16.31 2.13
CA ALA A 109 36.43 -16.38 0.81
C ALA A 109 35.74 -16.89 -0.50
N ALA A 110 35.78 -16.01 -1.51
CA ALA A 110 35.51 -16.18 -2.96
C ALA A 110 36.83 -16.52 -3.74
N PRO A 111 36.94 -16.61 -5.11
CA PRO A 111 36.48 -15.63 -6.11
C PRO A 111 36.02 -16.17 -7.52
N ALA A 112 35.52 -15.23 -8.36
CA ALA A 112 34.96 -15.38 -9.72
C ALA A 112 36.01 -15.43 -10.86
N PRO A 113 35.63 -15.52 -12.17
CA PRO A 113 35.36 -14.28 -12.95
C PRO A 113 34.28 -14.37 -14.08
N ALA A 114 33.78 -13.19 -14.52
CA ALA A 114 32.80 -12.90 -15.60
C ALA A 114 33.47 -12.75 -17.01
N PRO A 115 32.79 -12.49 -18.18
CA PRO A 115 32.18 -11.16 -18.50
C PRO A 115 31.08 -11.03 -19.63
N LYS A 116 30.12 -10.09 -19.42
CA LYS A 116 29.59 -8.97 -20.30
C LYS A 116 28.89 -9.26 -21.69
N PRO A 117 28.31 -8.25 -22.41
CA PRO A 117 27.17 -7.32 -22.10
C PRO A 117 26.24 -7.01 -23.33
N ALA A 118 25.10 -6.30 -23.17
CA ALA A 118 24.51 -5.36 -24.17
C ALA A 118 23.21 -4.64 -23.68
N PRO A 119 22.83 -3.46 -24.23
CA PRO A 119 22.27 -2.33 -23.48
C PRO A 119 20.78 -1.98 -23.70
N ALA A 120 20.34 -1.04 -22.85
CA ALA A 120 19.00 -0.58 -22.51
C ALA A 120 18.27 0.36 -23.50
N LYS A 121 16.99 0.59 -23.22
CA LYS A 121 16.29 1.88 -23.44
C LYS A 121 15.55 2.26 -22.14
N PRO A 122 15.64 3.52 -21.64
CA PRO A 122 14.85 3.95 -20.50
C PRO A 122 13.40 4.21 -20.92
N GLU A 123 12.46 3.52 -20.30
CA GLU A 123 11.03 3.83 -20.38
C GLU A 123 10.61 4.65 -19.16
N SER A 124 9.94 5.77 -19.41
CA SER A 124 9.24 6.55 -18.39
C SER A 124 8.00 5.77 -17.94
N ILE A 125 7.95 5.36 -16.68
CA ILE A 125 6.77 4.68 -16.12
C ILE A 125 5.98 5.68 -15.29
N GLN A 126 4.81 6.08 -15.80
CA GLN A 126 3.72 6.56 -14.95
C GLN A 126 3.05 5.33 -14.33
N LEU A 127 3.18 5.16 -13.01
CA LEU A 127 2.43 4.13 -12.30
C LEU A 127 1.00 4.61 -12.07
N SER A 128 0.15 4.39 -13.07
CA SER A 128 -1.30 4.36 -12.87
C SER A 128 -1.68 2.99 -12.28
N LEU A 129 -1.89 2.94 -10.97
CA LEU A 129 -2.64 1.84 -10.36
C LEU A 129 -4.12 2.04 -10.72
N PHE A 130 -4.56 1.41 -11.80
CA PHE A 130 -5.99 1.25 -12.10
C PHE A 130 -6.60 0.20 -11.17
#